data_AF-A0A1G2HDL8-F1
#
_entry.id   AF-A0A1G2HDL8-F1
#
_cell.length_a   1.000
_cell.length_b   1.000
_cell.length_c   1.000
_cell.angle_alpha   90.00
_cell.angle_beta   90.00
_cell.angle_gamma   90.00
#
_symmetry.space_group_name_H-M   'P 1'
#
loop_
_entity.id
_entity.type
_entity.pdbx_description
1 polymer ?
#
loop_
_entity_poly.entity_id
_entity_poly.type
_entity_poly.pdbx_seq_one_letter_code
_entity_poly.pdbx_strand_id
1 'polypeptide(L)'
;MSNKTRIIFFTTLAITAIAAIVFLISIATQDEGPSEISSFAQCVNSPDAVILETYPRQCRLNDGRTFSEGIGNELEKMDLIRIDNPRPNQEIKSPLIVSGEARGYWFFEASFPVRLYDANGNEIALAIAQAQGDWMTEDFVPYEAVLEFNTPATSTGVLVLEKDNPSGLPENADELVVPISF
;
A
#
# COMPACT_ATOMS: atom_id res chain seq x y z
N MET A 1 34.78 -60.03 -19.20
CA MET A 1 33.87 -58.93 -19.62
C MET A 1 34.08 -58.72 -21.12
N SER A 2 33.06 -58.96 -21.95
CA SER A 2 33.17 -58.83 -23.41
C SER A 2 33.48 -57.38 -23.80
N ASN A 3 34.23 -57.17 -24.89
CA ASN A 3 34.57 -55.83 -25.38
C ASN A 3 33.31 -54.97 -25.57
N LYS A 4 32.19 -55.60 -25.96
CA LYS A 4 30.86 -54.97 -26.05
C LYS A 4 30.36 -54.45 -24.69
N THR A 5 30.52 -55.21 -23.61
CA THR A 5 30.10 -54.82 -22.26
C THR A 5 30.92 -53.65 -21.70
N ARG A 6 32.23 -53.58 -22.04
CA ARG A 6 33.08 -52.43 -21.68
C ARG A 6 32.67 -51.16 -22.42
N ILE A 7 32.44 -51.26 -23.73
CA ILE A 7 31.99 -50.13 -24.55
C ILE A 7 30.67 -49.57 -24.02
N ILE A 8 29.68 -50.42 -23.74
CA ILE A 8 28.38 -49.99 -23.21
C ILE A 8 28.55 -49.26 -21.86
N PHE A 9 29.35 -49.80 -20.95
CA PHE A 9 29.57 -49.19 -19.63
C PHE A 9 30.26 -47.81 -19.71
N PHE A 10 31.27 -47.66 -20.57
CA PHE A 10 31.93 -46.36 -20.73
C PHE A 10 31.02 -45.34 -21.43
N THR A 11 30.17 -45.77 -22.36
CA THR A 11 29.21 -44.88 -23.00
C THR A 11 28.12 -44.39 -22.04
N THR A 12 27.60 -45.24 -21.16
CA THR A 12 26.58 -44.83 -20.17
C THR A 12 27.17 -43.92 -19.10
N LEU A 13 28.41 -44.17 -18.66
CA LEU A 13 29.11 -43.31 -17.71
C LEU A 13 29.38 -41.92 -18.32
N ALA A 14 29.78 -41.86 -19.59
CA ALA A 14 30.00 -40.59 -20.28
C ALA A 14 28.69 -39.78 -20.41
N ILE A 15 27.58 -40.42 -20.79
CA ILE A 15 26.29 -39.74 -20.94
C ILE A 15 25.78 -39.18 -19.61
N THR A 16 25.89 -39.95 -18.53
CA THR A 16 25.48 -39.50 -17.18
C THR A 16 26.35 -38.36 -16.67
N ALA A 17 27.67 -38.40 -16.91
CA ALA A 17 28.58 -37.31 -16.58
C ALA A 17 28.25 -36.05 -17.38
N ILE A 18 27.96 -36.16 -18.68
CA ILE A 18 27.56 -35.01 -19.51
C ILE A 18 26.23 -34.44 -19.02
N ALA A 19 25.24 -35.28 -18.71
CA ALA A 19 23.95 -34.81 -18.18
C ALA A 19 24.10 -34.09 -16.83
N ALA A 20 24.95 -34.62 -15.94
CA ALA A 20 25.25 -33.98 -14.66
C ALA A 20 25.98 -32.63 -14.84
N ILE A 21 26.92 -32.55 -15.79
CA ILE A 21 27.62 -31.30 -16.13
C ILE A 21 26.64 -30.27 -16.70
N VAL A 22 25.76 -30.67 -17.62
CA VAL A 22 24.73 -29.79 -18.17
C VAL A 22 23.78 -29.31 -17.08
N PHE A 23 23.36 -30.20 -16.16
CA PHE A 23 22.52 -29.83 -15.03
C PHE A 23 23.22 -28.86 -14.07
N LEU A 24 24.50 -29.09 -13.76
CA LEU A 24 25.31 -28.19 -12.93
C LEU A 24 25.52 -26.82 -13.60
N ILE A 25 25.72 -26.79 -14.91
CA ILE A 25 25.80 -25.54 -15.68
C ILE A 25 24.45 -24.81 -15.64
N SER A 26 23.32 -25.50 -15.83
CA SER A 26 21.99 -24.90 -15.75
C SER A 26 21.66 -24.33 -14.37
N ILE A 27 22.15 -24.95 -13.29
CA ILE A 27 22.03 -24.41 -11.93
C ILE A 27 22.95 -23.18 -11.76
N ALA A 28 24.16 -23.22 -12.31
CA ALA A 28 25.11 -22.12 -12.24
C ALA A 28 24.74 -20.91 -13.12
N THR A 29 23.90 -21.09 -14.15
CA THR A 29 23.38 -20.03 -15.02
C THR A 29 21.97 -19.59 -14.64
N GLN A 30 21.51 -19.86 -13.41
CA GLN A 30 20.42 -19.05 -12.85
C GLN A 30 20.96 -17.64 -12.62
N ASP A 31 21.00 -16.88 -13.71
CA ASP A 31 21.19 -15.45 -13.69
C ASP A 31 19.97 -14.89 -12.96
N GLU A 32 20.20 -14.35 -11.76
CA GLU A 32 19.22 -13.54 -11.03
C GLU A 32 18.89 -12.36 -11.95
N GLY A 33 17.82 -12.49 -12.74
CA GLY A 33 17.38 -11.46 -13.67
C GLY A 33 17.26 -10.11 -12.95
N PRO A 34 17.44 -8.99 -13.66
CA PRO A 34 17.41 -7.66 -13.05
C PRO A 34 16.12 -7.52 -12.24
N SER A 35 16.24 -7.17 -10.96
CA SER A 35 15.10 -7.06 -10.04
C SER A 35 13.97 -6.30 -10.71
N GLU A 36 12.85 -6.96 -10.95
CA GLU A 36 11.75 -6.38 -11.72
C GLU A 36 11.08 -5.29 -10.87
N ILE A 37 11.53 -4.04 -11.02
CA ILE A 37 10.92 -2.88 -10.38
C ILE A 37 9.49 -2.76 -10.89
N SER A 38 8.53 -2.97 -9.98
CA SER A 38 7.09 -3.05 -10.27
C SER A 38 6.25 -2.15 -9.35
N SER A 39 6.86 -1.42 -8.42
CA SER A 39 6.15 -0.50 -7.51
C SER A 39 6.89 0.82 -7.30
N PHE A 40 6.16 1.84 -6.82
CA PHE A 40 6.76 3.11 -6.39
C PHE A 40 7.81 2.89 -5.31
N ALA A 41 7.53 2.06 -4.30
CA ALA A 41 8.46 1.74 -3.21
C ALA A 41 9.76 1.10 -3.72
N GLN A 42 9.71 0.26 -4.76
CA GLN A 42 10.92 -0.29 -5.38
C GLN A 42 11.63 0.76 -6.24
N CYS A 43 10.86 1.58 -6.98
CA CYS A 43 11.41 2.62 -7.84
C CYS A 43 12.21 3.64 -7.05
N VAL A 44 11.70 4.15 -5.91
CA VAL A 44 12.41 5.16 -5.11
C VAL A 44 13.74 4.68 -4.53
N ASN A 45 13.95 3.37 -4.45
CA ASN A 45 15.19 2.75 -3.98
C ASN A 45 16.15 2.38 -5.13
N SER A 46 15.78 2.68 -6.38
CA SER A 46 16.62 2.41 -7.56
C SER A 46 17.65 3.51 -7.79
N PRO A 47 18.90 3.17 -8.15
CA PRO A 47 19.92 4.17 -8.49
C PRO A 47 19.59 4.99 -9.74
N ASP A 48 18.70 4.48 -10.61
CA ASP A 48 18.28 5.11 -11.87
C ASP A 48 16.99 5.95 -11.74
N ALA A 49 16.54 6.20 -10.52
CA ALA A 49 15.28 6.88 -10.26
C ALA A 49 15.40 8.41 -10.24
N VAL A 50 14.43 9.06 -10.86
CA VAL A 50 14.15 10.49 -10.76
C VAL A 50 12.81 10.66 -10.05
N ILE A 51 12.81 11.35 -8.91
CA ILE A 51 11.60 11.60 -8.12
C ILE A 51 11.00 12.95 -8.51
N LEU A 52 9.71 12.94 -8.82
CA LEU A 52 8.89 14.12 -9.06
C LEU A 52 8.03 14.35 -7.82
N GLU A 53 8.30 15.44 -7.10
CA GLU A 53 7.66 15.78 -5.82
C GLU A 53 6.26 16.39 -5.96
N THR A 54 5.68 16.40 -7.16
CA THR A 54 4.27 16.78 -7.38
C THR A 54 3.36 15.77 -6.69
N TYR A 55 2.22 16.19 -6.14
CA TYR A 55 1.30 15.28 -5.46
C TYR A 55 0.31 14.59 -6.43
N PRO A 56 0.14 13.24 -6.36
CA PRO A 56 0.96 12.26 -5.64
C PRO A 56 2.35 12.12 -6.26
N ARG A 57 3.37 11.82 -5.44
CA ARG A 57 4.76 11.71 -5.90
C ARG A 57 4.86 10.69 -7.02
N GLN A 58 5.70 10.99 -8.00
CA GLN A 58 5.99 10.05 -9.09
C GLN A 58 7.47 9.70 -9.08
N CYS A 59 7.76 8.43 -9.33
CA CYS A 59 9.11 7.93 -9.52
C CYS A 59 9.25 7.47 -10.96
N ARG A 60 10.24 8.02 -11.67
CA ARG A 60 10.52 7.70 -13.07
C ARG A 60 11.90 7.08 -13.18
N LEU A 61 11.99 5.95 -13.86
CA LEU A 61 13.26 5.30 -14.19
C LEU A 61 13.84 5.84 -15.51
N ASN A 62 15.16 5.73 -15.68
CA ASN A 62 15.86 6.08 -16.90
C ASN A 62 15.36 5.32 -18.15
N ASP A 63 14.79 4.12 -17.97
CA ASP A 63 14.18 3.32 -19.03
C ASP A 63 12.77 3.79 -19.47
N GLY A 64 12.23 4.82 -18.81
CA GLY A 64 10.94 5.42 -19.11
C GLY A 64 9.76 4.91 -18.28
N ARG A 65 9.92 3.84 -17.48
CA ARG A 65 8.88 3.40 -16.55
C ARG A 65 8.59 4.47 -15.50
N THR A 66 7.32 4.65 -15.18
CA THR A 66 6.86 5.64 -14.18
C THR A 66 5.90 4.96 -13.21
N PHE A 67 6.07 5.25 -11.92
CA PHE A 67 5.27 4.73 -10.83
C PHE A 67 4.75 5.90 -10.01
N SER A 68 3.48 5.86 -9.62
CA SER A 68 2.88 6.85 -8.73
C SER A 68 2.79 6.30 -7.32
N GLU A 69 3.00 7.17 -6.33
CA GLU A 69 2.78 6.85 -4.93
C GLU A 69 1.31 6.48 -4.69
N GLY A 70 1.09 5.40 -3.95
CA GLY A 70 -0.25 4.99 -3.55
C GLY A 70 -0.77 5.90 -2.45
N ILE A 71 -1.85 6.62 -2.72
CA ILE A 71 -2.48 7.58 -1.79
C ILE A 71 -3.92 7.20 -1.41
N GLY A 72 -4.26 5.92 -1.58
CA GLY A 72 -5.62 5.43 -1.44
C GLY A 72 -6.55 6.05 -2.48
N ASN A 73 -7.72 6.53 -2.04
CA ASN A 73 -8.71 7.17 -2.91
C ASN A 73 -8.79 8.70 -2.70
N GLU A 74 -7.78 9.33 -2.11
CA GLU A 74 -7.84 10.75 -1.73
C GLU A 74 -8.25 11.67 -2.88
N LEU A 75 -7.67 11.49 -4.09
CA LEU A 75 -8.01 12.34 -5.24
C LEU A 75 -9.47 12.19 -5.68
N GLU A 76 -10.07 11.02 -5.47
CA GLU A 76 -11.49 10.76 -5.80
C GLU A 76 -12.42 11.46 -4.81
N LYS A 77 -11.92 11.79 -3.61
CA LYS A 77 -12.69 12.36 -2.50
C LYS A 77 -12.40 13.83 -2.22
N MET A 78 -11.44 14.47 -2.90
CA MET A 78 -11.01 15.85 -2.64
C MET A 78 -12.12 16.91 -2.62
N ASP A 79 -13.25 16.68 -3.31
CA ASP A 79 -14.40 17.59 -3.32
C ASP A 79 -15.38 17.37 -2.16
N LEU A 80 -15.27 16.24 -1.47
CA LEU A 80 -16.15 15.77 -0.40
C LEU A 80 -15.47 15.82 0.97
N ILE A 81 -14.23 15.35 1.05
CA ILE A 81 -13.46 15.27 2.28
C ILE A 81 -11.96 15.34 1.97
N ARG A 82 -11.23 16.06 2.82
CA ARG A 82 -9.80 16.27 2.75
C ARG A 82 -9.19 15.93 4.09
N ILE A 83 -8.00 15.33 4.05
CA ILE A 83 -7.25 14.96 5.24
C ILE A 83 -5.97 15.79 5.29
N ASP A 84 -5.74 16.47 6.40
CA ASP A 84 -4.52 17.24 6.63
C ASP A 84 -3.50 16.41 7.42
N ASN A 85 -3.98 15.60 8.38
CA ASN A 85 -3.15 14.69 9.15
C ASN A 85 -3.92 13.40 9.50
N PRO A 86 -3.30 12.21 9.36
CA PRO A 86 -2.02 11.96 8.68
C PRO A 86 -2.14 12.12 7.15
N ARG A 87 -1.04 12.45 6.49
CA ARG A 87 -0.93 12.35 5.03
C ARG A 87 -0.72 10.89 4.62
N PRO A 88 -1.08 10.49 3.38
CA PRO A 88 -0.86 9.12 2.94
C PRO A 88 0.59 8.64 3.10
N ASN A 89 0.73 7.39 3.54
CA ASN A 89 1.97 6.68 3.88
C ASN A 89 2.77 7.26 5.06
N GLN A 90 2.25 8.27 5.76
CA GLN A 90 2.91 8.81 6.96
C GLN A 90 3.05 7.74 8.05
N GLU A 91 4.18 7.75 8.76
CA GLU A 91 4.40 6.94 9.97
C GLU A 91 3.58 7.55 11.11
N ILE A 92 2.67 6.75 11.69
CA ILE A 92 1.76 7.17 12.75
C ILE A 92 2.12 6.52 14.08
N LYS A 93 1.87 7.26 15.17
CA LYS A 93 2.06 6.77 16.55
C LYS A 93 0.83 7.12 17.36
N SER A 94 0.59 6.37 18.44
CA SER A 94 -0.50 6.67 19.35
C SER A 94 -0.07 7.69 20.43
N PRO A 95 -0.93 8.66 20.79
CA PRO A 95 -2.21 8.97 20.15
C PRO A 95 -2.02 9.62 18.77
N LEU A 96 -2.86 9.23 17.81
CA LEU A 96 -2.89 9.86 16.48
C LEU A 96 -4.03 10.88 16.45
N ILE A 97 -3.69 12.14 16.21
CA ILE A 97 -4.68 13.17 15.87
C ILE A 97 -5.00 13.02 14.38
N VAL A 98 -6.27 12.85 14.05
CA VAL A 98 -6.76 12.86 12.67
C VAL A 98 -7.49 14.18 12.44
N SER A 99 -7.09 14.94 11.42
CA SER A 99 -7.65 16.26 11.16
C SER A 99 -7.76 16.53 9.67
N GLY A 100 -8.70 17.40 9.31
CA GLY A 100 -8.91 17.86 7.95
C GLY A 100 -10.22 18.61 7.86
N GLU A 101 -10.84 18.59 6.68
CA GLU A 101 -12.13 19.21 6.44
C GLU A 101 -13.03 18.31 5.59
N ALA A 102 -14.33 18.31 5.87
CA ALA A 102 -15.31 17.57 5.09
C ALA A 102 -16.50 18.46 4.77
N ARG A 103 -17.19 18.19 3.67
CA ARG A 103 -18.46 18.86 3.33
C ARG A 103 -19.47 18.57 4.43
N GLY A 104 -20.32 19.53 4.77
CA GLY A 104 -21.27 19.35 5.88
C GLY A 104 -22.18 18.12 5.77
N TYR A 105 -22.53 17.69 4.55
CA TYR A 105 -23.29 16.46 4.30
C TYR A 105 -22.49 15.15 4.43
N TRP A 106 -21.20 15.22 4.77
CA TRP A 106 -20.40 14.07 5.20
C TRP A 106 -20.70 13.70 6.66
N PHE A 107 -21.09 14.70 7.46
CA PHE A 107 -21.41 14.54 8.87
C PHE A 107 -22.86 14.11 9.08
N PHE A 108 -23.08 13.43 10.19
CA PHE A 108 -24.40 13.29 10.81
C PHE A 108 -24.26 13.56 12.31
N GLU A 109 -25.17 14.35 12.86
CA GLU A 109 -25.07 14.85 14.25
C GLU A 109 -23.69 15.45 14.59
N ALA A 110 -23.13 16.25 13.65
CA ALA A 110 -21.81 16.88 13.76
C ALA A 110 -20.61 15.92 13.83
N SER A 111 -20.79 14.66 13.44
CA SER A 111 -19.72 13.66 13.58
C SER A 111 -19.72 12.60 12.49
N PHE A 112 -18.64 11.83 12.42
CA PHE A 112 -18.53 10.62 11.59
C PHE A 112 -17.42 9.69 12.13
N PRO A 113 -17.46 8.39 11.84
CA PRO A 113 -16.47 7.44 12.37
C PRO A 113 -15.14 7.47 11.59
N VAL A 114 -14.05 7.25 12.31
CA VAL A 114 -12.70 7.07 11.79
C VAL A 114 -12.15 5.76 12.32
N ARG A 115 -11.83 4.84 11.41
CA ARG A 115 -11.37 3.48 11.71
C ARG A 115 -9.94 3.30 11.27
N LEU A 116 -9.16 2.58 12.07
CA LEU A 116 -7.79 2.21 11.76
C LEU A 116 -7.69 0.70 11.65
N TYR A 117 -7.18 0.23 10.51
CA TYR A 117 -6.98 -1.18 10.21
C TYR A 117 -5.49 -1.50 10.06
N ASP A 118 -5.08 -2.67 10.52
CA ASP A 118 -3.76 -3.24 10.23
C ASP A 118 -3.69 -3.84 8.81
N ALA A 119 -2.50 -4.27 8.35
CA ALA A 119 -2.35 -4.86 7.01
C ALA A 119 -3.08 -6.20 6.82
N ASN A 120 -3.55 -6.84 7.89
CA ASN A 120 -4.34 -8.06 7.84
C ASN A 120 -5.86 -7.76 7.77
N GLY A 121 -6.26 -6.49 7.81
CA GLY A 121 -7.66 -6.06 7.84
C GLY A 121 -8.30 -6.13 9.22
N ASN A 122 -7.53 -6.25 10.30
CA ASN A 122 -8.06 -6.17 11.66
C ASN A 122 -8.27 -4.70 12.04
N GLU A 123 -9.46 -4.35 12.54
CA GLU A 123 -9.69 -3.05 13.17
C GLU A 123 -8.89 -2.98 14.48
N ILE A 124 -7.99 -2.00 14.57
CA ILE A 124 -7.14 -1.81 15.76
C ILE A 124 -7.54 -0.59 16.59
N ALA A 125 -8.28 0.36 16.01
CA ALA A 125 -8.89 1.46 16.73
C ALA A 125 -10.06 2.09 15.96
N LEU A 126 -10.97 2.70 16.72
CA LEU A 126 -12.10 3.48 16.25
C LEU A 126 -12.15 4.77 17.08
N ALA A 127 -12.30 5.90 16.39
CA ALA A 127 -12.59 7.19 16.99
C ALA A 127 -13.74 7.85 16.24
N ILE A 128 -14.35 8.86 16.87
CA ILE A 128 -15.37 9.67 16.23
C ILE A 128 -14.77 11.03 15.93
N ALA A 129 -14.71 11.40 14.66
CA ALA A 129 -14.35 12.74 14.24
C ALA A 129 -15.49 13.70 14.56
N GLN A 130 -15.16 14.82 15.20
CA GLN A 130 -16.10 15.86 15.57
C GLN A 130 -15.90 17.07 14.67
N ALA A 131 -16.98 17.62 14.12
CA ALA A 131 -16.97 18.91 13.44
C ALA A 131 -16.53 20.01 14.42
N GLN A 132 -15.67 20.92 13.95
CA GLN A 132 -15.16 22.05 14.73
C GLN A 132 -15.95 23.35 14.47
N GLY A 133 -17.11 23.24 13.82
CA GLY A 133 -17.95 24.36 13.43
C GLY A 133 -19.37 23.92 13.09
N ASP A 134 -20.15 24.84 12.51
CA ASP A 134 -21.50 24.53 12.03
C ASP A 134 -21.41 23.58 10.81
N TRP A 135 -21.98 22.40 10.95
CA TRP A 135 -21.92 21.32 9.96
C TRP A 135 -23.14 21.29 9.04
N MET A 136 -24.21 22.02 9.33
CA MET A 136 -25.42 22.06 8.50
C MET A 136 -25.23 23.00 7.29
N THR A 137 -24.17 22.74 6.52
CA THR A 137 -23.73 23.54 5.37
C THR A 137 -23.32 22.66 4.19
N GLU A 138 -23.25 23.25 3.00
CA GLU A 138 -22.61 22.63 1.83
C GLU A 138 -21.11 22.92 1.78
N ASP A 139 -20.59 23.80 2.65
CA ASP A 139 -19.18 24.16 2.71
C ASP A 139 -18.33 23.10 3.42
N PHE A 140 -17.02 23.24 3.29
CA PHE A 140 -16.07 22.45 4.06
C PHE A 140 -16.05 22.91 5.53
N VAL A 141 -16.10 21.93 6.42
CA VAL A 141 -16.12 22.11 7.86
C VAL A 141 -14.96 21.32 8.46
N PRO A 142 -14.07 21.95 9.23
CA PRO A 142 -12.96 21.25 9.84
C PRO A 142 -13.43 20.17 10.81
N TYR A 143 -12.70 19.06 10.90
CA TYR A 143 -12.95 17.99 11.85
C TYR A 143 -11.66 17.60 12.59
N GLU A 144 -11.85 17.01 13.77
CA GLU A 144 -10.76 16.41 14.54
C GLU A 144 -11.22 15.10 15.21
N ALA A 145 -10.35 14.09 15.23
CA ALA A 145 -10.50 12.86 16.01
C ALA A 145 -9.17 12.52 16.69
N VAL A 146 -9.22 11.80 17.81
CA VAL A 146 -8.03 11.25 18.46
C VAL A 146 -8.16 9.73 18.53
N LEU A 147 -7.23 9.03 17.87
CA LEU A 147 -7.14 7.58 17.87
C LEU A 147 -6.08 7.10 18.86
N GLU A 148 -6.53 6.30 19.83
CA GLU A 148 -5.65 5.56 20.74
C GLU A 148 -5.54 4.10 20.29
N PHE A 149 -4.33 3.59 20.13
CA PHE A 149 -4.08 2.22 19.66
C PHE A 149 -2.74 1.70 20.14
N ASN A 150 -2.62 0.37 20.21
CA ASN A 150 -1.33 -0.28 20.38
C ASN A 150 -0.69 -0.52 19.01
N THR A 151 0.62 -0.33 18.88
CA THR A 151 1.36 -0.64 17.66
C THR A 151 1.13 -2.11 17.26
N PRO A 152 0.57 -2.39 16.07
CA PRO A 152 0.34 -3.75 15.61
C PRO A 152 1.66 -4.42 15.17
N ALA A 153 1.59 -5.71 14.86
CA ALA A 153 2.74 -6.45 14.33
C ALA A 153 3.03 -6.14 12.84
N THR A 154 2.05 -5.58 12.12
CA THR A 154 2.20 -5.19 10.71
C THR A 154 2.86 -3.82 10.59
N SER A 155 3.65 -3.61 9.55
CA SER A 155 4.33 -2.32 9.30
C SER A 155 3.44 -1.29 8.59
N THR A 156 2.35 -1.74 7.97
CA THR A 156 1.41 -0.88 7.23
C THR A 156 -0.01 -1.10 7.72
N GLY A 157 -0.87 -0.16 7.36
CA GLY A 157 -2.29 -0.19 7.68
C GLY A 157 -3.06 0.80 6.82
N VAL A 158 -4.33 0.95 7.14
CA VAL A 158 -5.24 1.84 6.43
C VAL A 158 -6.09 2.60 7.45
N LEU A 159 -6.14 3.91 7.30
CA LEU A 159 -7.08 4.78 7.99
C LEU A 159 -8.29 5.00 7.08
N VAL A 160 -9.49 4.75 7.59
CA VAL A 160 -10.76 4.89 6.87
C VAL A 160 -11.60 5.93 7.59
N LEU A 161 -11.96 7.00 6.89
CA LEU A 161 -12.91 8.00 7.35
C LEU A 161 -14.22 7.70 6.63
N GLU A 162 -15.21 7.16 7.33
CA GLU A 162 -16.48 6.76 6.71
C GLU A 162 -17.44 7.94 6.78
N LYS A 163 -18.17 8.20 5.70
CA LYS A 163 -19.33 9.08 5.73
C LYS A 163 -20.39 8.43 6.61
N ASP A 164 -20.95 9.18 7.56
CA ASP A 164 -21.99 8.61 8.39
C ASP A 164 -23.23 8.28 7.54
N ASN A 165 -23.80 7.10 7.76
CA ASN A 165 -24.90 6.57 6.97
C ASN A 165 -25.97 5.94 7.89
N PRO A 166 -26.77 6.77 8.58
CA PRO A 166 -27.82 6.31 9.49
C PRO A 166 -28.87 5.43 8.81
N SER A 167 -29.04 5.59 7.49
CA SER A 167 -29.98 4.78 6.71
C SER A 167 -29.50 3.34 6.47
N GLY A 168 -28.20 3.08 6.58
CA GLY A 168 -27.57 1.80 6.25
C GLY A 168 -27.65 1.42 4.76
N LEU A 169 -28.11 2.33 3.90
CA LEU A 169 -28.29 2.07 2.48
C LEU A 169 -26.96 2.19 1.73
N PRO A 170 -26.56 1.19 0.91
CA PRO A 170 -25.27 1.21 0.21
C PRO A 170 -25.03 2.44 -0.66
N GLU A 171 -26.07 3.00 -1.27
CA GLU A 171 -25.99 4.20 -2.11
C GLU A 171 -25.59 5.47 -1.34
N ASN A 172 -25.74 5.47 -0.02
CA ASN A 172 -25.39 6.58 0.85
C ASN A 172 -24.03 6.41 1.52
N ALA A 173 -23.45 5.20 1.45
CA ALA A 173 -22.15 4.88 1.99
C ALA A 173 -21.05 5.53 1.13
N ASP A 174 -20.09 6.17 1.80
CA ASP A 174 -18.89 6.67 1.17
C ASP A 174 -17.74 6.65 2.18
N GLU A 175 -16.50 6.62 1.71
CA GLU A 175 -15.32 6.58 2.57
C GLU A 175 -14.10 7.22 1.90
N LEU A 176 -13.27 7.85 2.73
CA LEU A 176 -11.91 8.22 2.39
C LEU A 176 -10.96 7.19 3.00
N VAL A 177 -10.14 6.59 2.15
CA VAL A 177 -9.19 5.52 2.45
C VAL A 177 -7.78 6.08 2.32
N VAL A 178 -7.03 6.05 3.41
CA VAL A 178 -5.68 6.64 3.52
C VAL A 178 -4.69 5.57 3.96
N PRO A 179 -3.73 5.17 3.10
CA PRO A 179 -2.70 4.22 3.51
C PRO A 179 -1.79 4.88 4.56
N ILE A 180 -1.34 4.11 5.57
CA ILE A 180 -0.45 4.59 6.63
C ILE A 180 0.66 3.57 6.93
N SER A 181 1.66 3.99 7.70
CA SER A 181 2.68 3.10 8.29
C SER A 181 2.73 3.25 9.81
N PHE A 182 3.13 2.19 10.52
CA PHE A 182 3.20 2.14 11.99
C PHE A 182 4.64 2.28 12.51
#